data_AF-A0A945HGA5-F1
#
_entry.id   AF-A0A945HGA5-F1
#
_cell.length_a   1.000
_cell.length_b   1.000
_cell.length_c   1.000
_cell.angle_alpha   90.00
_cell.angle_beta   90.00
_cell.angle_gamma   90.00
#
_symmetry.space_group_name_H-M   'P 1'
#
loop_
_entity.id
_entity.type
_entity.pdbx_description
1 polymer ?
#
loop_
_entity_poly.entity_id
_entity_poly.type
_entity_poly.pdbx_seq_one_letter_code
_entity_poly.pdbx_strand_id
1 'polypeptide(L)'
;ANSSAEIFISYLNQMDIPYQFLAMKGLYNKPIILDIVSYFKLLDNYHESSAVFRVLNFDNLNLPPEVIVKLTHYSRMKSLSLFETVKIASTISGIDSATVEVLNKLVAQIERHTQLTKNKKPTELLVDFIQKSGYIETVVKEDTLQNKEILGYLQQFYNKLQDYERNTENADLSGFLDLINLEMQAGDSGRLAFDPETGPDMVKIMTVHSSKGLEFDYIFLSHLVDRKFPTDKRKELIEIPNALLKQSVAHDDFHLEEERRLFYVAMTRAKKHLYFTSADNYGGVRDKKLSRFLDELGYKKSEIKKADLRLRSGPSEKQDNNIFDINDKLIVAKGELKYETPKRFSYSQMQTYEMCPYKYRFGNILKIPTFGNHYFSFGSTIHNTLQKFLELHFNTNLNGQADLFGGNSEKPFPPFEQLDSLYQENWIDEWYQDEKQKEQYRKNGKELLKNFYQDFKQKMPKVKSLEQPFSLPLGEYRFAGRIDRIDEVDGGVEIIDYKTGKPKGDKLATHDKRQLLFYQIAAEEVLGLPVKKLKYYYLEDEKNPEREFIGDEKAKDKLKQKFLQNISDIKNQKFDPKPSQMICKFCDYKDICEHRVL
;
A
#
# COMPACT_ATOMS: atom_id res chain seq x y z
N ALA A 1 24.88 -1.58 19.20
CA ALA A 1 26.16 -2.32 19.08
C ALA A 1 26.18 -3.17 17.80
N ASN A 2 25.18 -4.02 17.54
CA ASN A 2 25.18 -4.95 16.39
C ASN A 2 25.16 -4.28 15.00
N SER A 3 24.57 -3.09 14.85
CA SER A 3 24.53 -2.37 13.56
C SER A 3 25.92 -1.98 13.04
N SER A 4 26.88 -1.71 13.94
CA SER A 4 28.27 -1.39 13.54
C SER A 4 28.98 -2.55 12.85
N ALA A 5 28.50 -3.78 13.02
CA ALA A 5 29.09 -4.96 12.40
C ALA A 5 28.74 -5.11 10.91
N GLU A 6 27.61 -4.53 10.46
CA GLU A 6 27.16 -4.63 9.07
C GLU A 6 28.17 -4.05 8.08
N ILE A 7 28.92 -3.01 8.50
CA ILE A 7 30.00 -2.43 7.71
C ILE A 7 31.12 -3.46 7.47
N PHE A 8 31.56 -4.16 8.52
CA PHE A 8 32.62 -5.17 8.39
C PHE A 8 32.18 -6.34 7.53
N ILE A 9 30.93 -6.80 7.70
CA ILE A 9 30.30 -7.85 6.88
C ILE A 9 30.34 -7.47 5.39
N SER A 10 29.94 -6.25 5.05
CA SER A 10 29.95 -5.77 3.66
C SER A 10 31.36 -5.81 3.05
N TYR A 11 32.39 -5.37 3.78
CA TYR A 11 33.76 -5.35 3.27
C TYR A 11 34.40 -6.75 3.20
N LEU A 12 34.09 -7.64 4.15
CA LEU A 12 34.56 -9.03 4.09
C LEU A 12 33.96 -9.77 2.90
N ASN A 13 32.67 -9.55 2.60
CA ASN A 13 32.04 -10.02 1.36
C ASN A 13 32.75 -9.50 0.11
N GLN A 14 33.02 -8.19 0.05
CA GLN A 14 33.69 -7.58 -1.11
C GLN A 14 35.10 -8.14 -1.36
N MET A 15 35.76 -8.63 -0.32
CA MET A 15 37.12 -9.18 -0.38
C MET A 15 37.13 -10.71 -0.43
N ASP A 16 35.97 -11.36 -0.57
CA ASP A 16 35.80 -12.82 -0.52
C ASP A 16 36.46 -13.48 0.72
N ILE A 17 36.51 -12.76 1.85
CA ILE A 17 37.02 -13.31 3.11
C ILE A 17 35.87 -14.01 3.81
N PRO A 18 35.97 -15.32 4.07
CA PRO A 18 34.90 -16.06 4.70
C PRO A 18 34.73 -15.60 6.15
N TYR A 19 33.52 -15.20 6.50
CA TYR A 19 33.21 -14.65 7.82
C TYR A 19 31.90 -15.22 8.36
N GLN A 20 31.76 -15.19 9.67
CA GLN A 20 30.56 -15.57 10.38
C GLN A 20 30.16 -14.45 11.33
N PHE A 21 28.95 -13.91 11.14
CA PHE A 21 28.42 -12.87 12.01
C PHE A 21 27.61 -13.46 13.14
N LEU A 22 28.17 -13.42 14.35
CA LEU A 22 27.54 -13.86 15.59
C LEU A 22 26.79 -12.70 16.23
N ALA A 23 25.77 -12.20 15.53
CA ALA A 23 24.80 -11.31 16.15
C ALA A 23 23.50 -12.02 16.50
N MET A 24 22.89 -11.49 17.55
CA MET A 24 21.54 -11.78 17.99
C MET A 24 20.48 -11.22 17.02
N LYS A 25 20.63 -11.37 15.70
CA LYS A 25 19.44 -11.39 14.84
C LYS A 25 18.80 -12.74 15.13
N GLY A 26 17.83 -12.73 16.03
CA GLY A 26 17.27 -13.97 16.56
C GLY A 26 16.60 -14.82 15.49
N LEU A 27 16.32 -16.06 15.87
CA LEU A 27 15.73 -17.11 15.06
C LEU A 27 14.53 -16.63 14.23
N TYR A 28 13.67 -15.76 14.78
CA TYR A 28 12.43 -15.30 14.12
C TYR A 28 12.66 -14.36 12.94
N ASN A 29 13.87 -13.82 12.78
CA ASN A 29 14.22 -12.96 11.66
C ASN A 29 14.84 -13.75 10.49
N LYS A 30 15.07 -15.06 10.65
CA LYS A 30 15.64 -15.89 9.59
C LYS A 30 14.58 -16.12 8.51
N PRO A 31 14.91 -15.97 7.21
CA PRO A 31 13.92 -16.08 6.12
C PRO A 31 13.05 -17.33 6.20
N ILE A 32 13.68 -18.50 6.37
CA ILE A 32 12.96 -19.78 6.47
C ILE A 32 12.02 -19.84 7.67
N ILE A 33 12.38 -19.21 8.80
CA ILE A 33 11.54 -19.16 9.99
C ILE A 33 10.37 -18.19 9.79
N LEU A 34 10.60 -17.05 9.13
CA LEU A 34 9.53 -16.14 8.73
C LEU A 34 8.54 -16.81 7.78
N ASP A 35 9.01 -17.66 6.87
CA ASP A 35 8.17 -18.42 5.94
C ASP A 35 7.30 -19.41 6.69
N ILE A 36 7.87 -20.17 7.63
CA ILE A 36 7.13 -21.11 8.49
C ILE A 36 6.12 -20.37 9.37
N VAL A 37 6.53 -19.30 10.05
CA VAL A 37 5.64 -18.49 10.91
C VAL A 37 4.51 -17.87 10.10
N SER A 38 4.80 -17.36 8.89
CA SER A 38 3.76 -16.84 7.99
C SER A 38 2.80 -17.93 7.56
N TYR A 39 3.31 -19.13 7.26
CA TYR A 39 2.46 -20.27 6.94
C TYR A 39 1.57 -20.68 8.12
N PHE A 40 2.12 -20.75 9.34
CA PHE A 40 1.37 -21.06 10.56
C PHE A 40 0.30 -20.02 10.88
N LYS A 41 0.60 -18.73 10.68
CA LYS A 41 -0.40 -17.65 10.79
C LYS A 41 -1.59 -17.87 9.85
N LEU A 42 -1.35 -18.36 8.63
CA LEU A 42 -2.45 -18.70 7.72
C LEU A 42 -3.31 -19.86 8.20
N LEU A 43 -2.74 -20.83 8.93
CA LEU A 43 -3.51 -21.95 9.45
C LEU A 43 -4.44 -21.52 10.59
N ASP A 44 -4.09 -20.46 11.31
CA ASP A 44 -4.88 -19.87 12.39
C ASP A 44 -5.89 -18.82 11.85
N ASN A 45 -5.44 -17.89 11.00
CA ASN A 45 -6.25 -16.81 10.46
C ASN A 45 -5.96 -16.53 8.96
N TYR A 46 -6.90 -16.93 8.10
CA TYR A 46 -6.80 -16.73 6.64
C TYR A 46 -6.84 -15.27 6.17
N HIS A 47 -7.30 -14.33 7.02
CA HIS A 47 -7.46 -12.93 6.63
C HIS A 47 -6.16 -12.12 6.74
N GLU A 48 -5.06 -12.70 7.27
CA GLU A 48 -3.77 -12.03 7.33
C GLU A 48 -3.10 -11.94 5.95
N SER A 49 -3.44 -10.90 5.20
CA SER A 49 -2.97 -10.72 3.80
C SER A 49 -1.45 -10.60 3.67
N SER A 50 -0.73 -10.14 4.70
CA SER A 50 0.74 -10.14 4.76
C SER A 50 1.32 -11.55 4.77
N ALA A 51 0.70 -12.46 5.52
CA ALA A 51 1.11 -13.86 5.57
C ALA A 51 0.82 -14.56 4.23
N VAL A 52 -0.33 -14.29 3.61
CA VAL A 52 -0.67 -14.83 2.27
C VAL A 52 0.34 -14.34 1.25
N PHE A 53 0.65 -13.04 1.24
CA PHE A 53 1.63 -12.46 0.33
C PHE A 53 3.00 -13.12 0.49
N ARG A 54 3.46 -13.36 1.72
CA ARG A 54 4.72 -14.06 1.99
C ARG A 54 4.70 -15.49 1.41
N VAL A 55 3.62 -16.24 1.65
CA VAL A 55 3.46 -17.62 1.15
C VAL A 55 3.42 -17.69 -0.38
N LEU A 56 2.76 -16.74 -1.05
CA LEU A 56 2.76 -16.66 -2.51
C LEU A 56 4.16 -16.38 -3.11
N ASN A 57 5.09 -15.85 -2.32
CA ASN A 57 6.48 -15.60 -2.73
C ASN A 57 7.43 -16.73 -2.36
N PHE A 58 6.94 -17.91 -1.97
CA PHE A 58 7.84 -19.04 -1.75
C PHE A 58 8.49 -19.48 -3.06
N ASP A 59 9.80 -19.69 -3.02
CA ASP A 59 10.60 -20.05 -4.20
C ASP A 59 10.11 -21.34 -4.87
N ASN A 60 9.59 -22.29 -4.09
CA ASN A 60 9.08 -23.57 -4.56
C ASN A 60 7.78 -23.46 -5.40
N LEU A 61 7.02 -22.37 -5.28
CA LEU A 61 5.79 -22.15 -6.05
C LEU A 61 6.07 -21.60 -7.45
N ASN A 62 7.25 -20.98 -7.64
CA ASN A 62 7.69 -20.38 -8.90
C ASN A 62 6.63 -19.48 -9.57
N LEU A 63 5.92 -18.68 -8.77
CA LEU A 63 4.87 -17.80 -9.25
C LEU A 63 5.47 -16.54 -9.89
N PRO A 64 5.03 -16.14 -11.11
CA PRO A 64 5.47 -14.89 -11.71
C PRO A 64 5.06 -13.69 -10.84
N PRO A 65 5.95 -12.70 -10.61
CA PRO A 65 5.62 -11.51 -9.82
C PRO A 65 4.39 -10.75 -10.33
N GLU A 66 4.16 -10.77 -11.65
CA GLU A 66 2.99 -10.16 -12.29
C GLU A 66 1.66 -10.76 -11.80
N VAL A 67 1.63 -12.06 -11.53
CA VAL A 67 0.43 -12.74 -11.01
C VAL A 67 0.15 -12.28 -9.58
N ILE A 68 1.18 -12.20 -8.73
CA ILE A 68 1.04 -11.73 -7.34
C ILE A 68 0.52 -10.29 -7.31
N VAL A 69 1.03 -9.43 -8.19
CA VAL A 69 0.55 -8.05 -8.35
C VAL A 69 -0.91 -8.02 -8.79
N LYS A 70 -1.30 -8.84 -9.78
CA LYS A 70 -2.70 -8.94 -10.24
C LYS A 70 -3.64 -9.40 -9.12
N LEU A 71 -3.29 -10.44 -8.37
CA LEU A 71 -4.07 -10.93 -7.24
C LEU A 71 -4.21 -9.86 -6.15
N THR A 72 -3.12 -9.17 -5.81
CA THR A 72 -3.14 -8.10 -4.80
C THR A 72 -3.99 -6.92 -5.25
N HIS A 73 -3.92 -6.55 -6.53
CA HIS A 73 -4.74 -5.49 -7.11
C HIS A 73 -6.23 -5.87 -7.09
N TYR A 74 -6.57 -7.08 -7.52
CA TYR A 74 -7.94 -7.59 -7.54
C TYR A 74 -8.53 -7.68 -6.13
N SER A 75 -7.76 -8.15 -5.15
CA SER A 75 -8.13 -8.18 -3.73
C SER A 75 -8.55 -6.79 -3.23
N ARG A 76 -7.74 -5.75 -3.52
CA ARG A 76 -8.06 -4.37 -3.15
C ARG A 76 -9.28 -3.83 -3.90
N MET A 77 -9.38 -4.14 -5.19
CA MET A 77 -10.49 -3.69 -6.03
C MET A 77 -11.82 -4.26 -5.56
N LYS A 78 -11.91 -5.55 -5.22
CA LYS A 78 -13.15 -6.20 -4.77
C LYS A 78 -13.36 -6.19 -3.25
N SER A 79 -12.45 -5.57 -2.50
CA SER A 79 -12.46 -5.54 -1.02
C SER A 79 -12.43 -6.94 -0.38
N LEU A 80 -11.82 -7.91 -1.07
CA LEU A 80 -11.66 -9.29 -0.62
C LEU A 80 -10.31 -9.47 0.06
N SER A 81 -10.20 -10.43 0.98
CA SER A 81 -8.89 -10.84 1.48
C SER A 81 -8.05 -11.45 0.35
N LEU A 82 -6.72 -11.37 0.49
CA LEU A 82 -5.84 -11.96 -0.52
C LEU A 82 -6.07 -13.48 -0.64
N PHE A 83 -6.38 -14.16 0.47
CA PHE A 83 -6.70 -15.59 0.46
C PHE A 83 -7.97 -15.92 -0.34
N GLU A 84 -9.06 -15.17 -0.14
CA GLU A 84 -10.29 -15.33 -0.93
C GLU A 84 -10.05 -15.06 -2.41
N THR A 85 -9.21 -14.08 -2.72
CA THR A 85 -8.83 -13.75 -4.09
C THR A 85 -8.07 -14.89 -4.76
N VAL A 86 -7.17 -15.56 -4.03
CA VAL A 86 -6.47 -16.76 -4.51
C VAL A 86 -7.45 -17.91 -4.78
N LYS A 87 -8.48 -18.10 -3.94
CA LYS A 87 -9.52 -19.13 -4.14
C LYS A 87 -10.31 -18.96 -5.43
N ILE A 88 -10.55 -17.71 -5.83
CA ILE A 88 -11.27 -17.39 -7.06
C ILE A 88 -10.33 -17.04 -8.22
N ALA A 89 -9.05 -17.39 -8.14
CA ALA A 89 -8.07 -17.02 -9.17
C ALA A 89 -8.45 -17.49 -10.59
N SER A 90 -9.25 -18.55 -10.70
CA SER A 90 -9.79 -19.05 -11.98
C SER A 90 -10.76 -18.09 -12.69
N THR A 91 -11.39 -17.17 -11.96
CA THR A 91 -12.33 -16.18 -12.53
C THR A 91 -11.63 -14.88 -12.93
N ILE A 92 -10.37 -14.70 -12.53
CA ILE A 92 -9.60 -13.48 -12.77
C ILE A 92 -8.95 -13.56 -14.15
N SER A 93 -9.28 -12.59 -15.01
CA SER A 93 -8.72 -12.52 -16.36
C SER A 93 -7.20 -12.32 -16.33
N GLY A 94 -6.47 -13.08 -17.16
CA GLY A 94 -5.03 -12.91 -17.35
C GLY A 94 -4.15 -13.69 -16.35
N ILE A 95 -4.71 -14.69 -15.68
CA ILE A 95 -3.98 -15.77 -15.01
C ILE A 95 -4.14 -17.04 -15.87
N ASP A 96 -3.03 -17.68 -16.20
CA ASP A 96 -3.01 -18.90 -17.01
C ASP A 96 -3.46 -20.13 -16.20
N SER A 97 -3.93 -21.16 -16.90
CA SER A 97 -4.47 -22.37 -16.26
C SER A 97 -3.44 -23.12 -15.41
N ALA A 98 -2.16 -23.09 -15.79
CA ALA A 98 -1.11 -23.77 -15.03
C ALA A 98 -0.87 -23.06 -13.68
N THR A 99 -0.81 -21.73 -13.67
CA THR A 99 -0.72 -20.95 -12.43
C THR A 99 -1.96 -21.15 -11.55
N VAL A 100 -3.17 -21.20 -12.12
CA VAL A 100 -4.39 -21.50 -11.36
C VAL A 100 -4.32 -22.87 -10.70
N GLU A 101 -3.76 -23.88 -11.37
CA GLU A 101 -3.57 -25.22 -10.78
C GLU A 101 -2.62 -25.19 -9.57
N VAL A 102 -1.52 -24.43 -9.65
CA VAL A 102 -0.57 -24.24 -8.54
C VAL A 102 -1.26 -23.56 -7.36
N LEU A 103 -2.01 -22.49 -7.60
CA LEU A 103 -2.76 -21.77 -6.56
C LEU A 103 -3.82 -22.66 -5.91
N ASN A 104 -4.55 -23.46 -6.69
CA ASN A 104 -5.55 -24.40 -6.17
C ASN A 104 -4.90 -25.50 -5.30
N LYS A 105 -3.73 -26.02 -5.71
CA LYS A 105 -2.96 -26.98 -4.89
C LYS A 105 -2.53 -26.35 -3.57
N LEU A 106 -2.04 -25.11 -3.59
CA LEU A 106 -1.65 -24.37 -2.39
C LEU A 106 -2.84 -24.17 -1.44
N VAL A 107 -3.99 -23.72 -1.96
CA VAL A 107 -5.22 -23.54 -1.18
C VAL A 107 -5.65 -24.86 -0.55
N ALA A 108 -5.71 -25.95 -1.32
CA ALA A 108 -6.07 -27.27 -0.81
C ALA A 108 -5.11 -27.76 0.29
N GLN A 109 -3.82 -27.47 0.15
CA GLN A 109 -2.81 -27.80 1.17
C GLN A 109 -3.03 -27.00 2.46
N ILE A 110 -3.28 -25.69 2.36
CA ILE A 110 -3.59 -24.83 3.51
C ILE A 110 -4.85 -25.33 4.22
N GLU A 111 -5.95 -25.55 3.48
CA GLU A 111 -7.21 -26.03 4.06
C GLU A 111 -7.05 -27.38 4.77
N ARG A 112 -6.27 -28.30 4.18
CA ARG A 112 -5.95 -29.59 4.80
C ARG A 112 -5.17 -29.41 6.09
N HIS A 113 -4.12 -28.58 6.10
CA HIS A 113 -3.33 -28.32 7.30
C HIS A 113 -4.16 -27.64 8.38
N THR A 114 -5.07 -26.73 8.04
CA THR A 114 -5.98 -26.12 9.02
C THR A 114 -6.97 -27.10 9.62
N GLN A 115 -7.36 -28.19 8.94
CA GLN A 115 -8.11 -29.25 9.61
C GLN A 115 -7.22 -30.08 10.55
N LEU A 116 -5.93 -30.21 10.24
CA LEU A 116 -4.99 -30.94 11.09
C LEU A 116 -4.63 -30.19 12.38
N THR A 117 -4.69 -28.85 12.41
CA THR A 117 -4.42 -28.07 13.63
C THR A 117 -5.33 -28.44 14.81
N LYS A 118 -6.52 -28.98 14.54
CA LYS A 118 -7.47 -29.41 15.58
C LYS A 118 -7.03 -30.68 16.32
N ASN A 119 -6.25 -31.53 15.67
CA ASN A 119 -5.95 -32.89 16.15
C ASN A 119 -4.45 -33.19 16.26
N LYS A 120 -3.60 -32.32 15.72
CA LYS A 120 -2.14 -32.51 15.69
C LYS A 120 -1.43 -31.40 16.44
N LYS A 121 -0.30 -31.77 17.02
CA LYS A 121 0.58 -30.82 17.71
C LYS A 121 1.37 -29.95 16.72
N PRO A 122 1.79 -28.73 17.12
CA PRO A 122 2.58 -27.83 16.28
C PRO A 122 3.85 -28.45 15.64
N THR A 123 4.58 -29.31 16.36
CA THR A 123 5.75 -30.04 15.84
C THR A 123 5.39 -30.98 14.69
N GLU A 124 4.27 -31.68 14.78
CA GLU A 124 3.80 -32.57 13.71
C GLU A 124 3.37 -31.79 12.47
N LEU A 125 2.75 -30.62 12.66
CA LEU A 125 2.39 -29.71 11.57
C LEU A 125 3.63 -29.16 10.87
N LEU A 126 4.68 -28.82 11.63
CA LEU A 126 5.95 -28.40 11.07
C LEU A 126 6.55 -29.49 10.17
N VAL A 127 6.60 -30.73 10.66
CA VAL A 127 7.15 -31.85 9.90
C VAL A 127 6.32 -32.13 8.64
N ASP A 128 4.98 -32.14 8.72
CA ASP A 128 4.11 -32.34 7.54
C ASP A 128 4.30 -31.21 6.52
N PHE A 129 4.43 -29.96 7.00
CA PHE A 129 4.70 -28.81 6.15
C PHE A 129 6.04 -28.93 5.44
N ILE A 130 7.13 -29.18 6.15
CA ILE A 130 8.47 -29.23 5.55
C ILE A 130 8.59 -30.38 4.55
N GLN A 131 8.01 -31.55 4.85
CA GLN A 131 8.04 -32.71 3.95
C GLN A 131 7.27 -32.45 2.65
N LYS A 132 6.06 -31.86 2.73
CA LYS A 132 5.18 -31.70 1.56
C LYS A 132 5.42 -30.43 0.77
N SER A 133 6.04 -29.42 1.37
CA SER A 133 6.43 -28.19 0.68
C SER A 133 7.64 -28.38 -0.23
N GLY A 134 8.40 -29.48 -0.12
CA GLY A 134 9.61 -29.69 -0.91
C GLY A 134 10.81 -28.84 -0.47
N TYR A 135 10.71 -28.11 0.65
CA TYR A 135 11.82 -27.32 1.21
C TYR A 135 13.02 -28.21 1.57
N ILE A 136 12.80 -29.36 2.22
CA ILE A 136 13.89 -30.29 2.57
C ILE A 136 14.59 -30.83 1.32
N GLU A 137 13.84 -31.16 0.26
CA GLU A 137 14.44 -31.77 -0.93
C GLU A 137 15.41 -30.82 -1.63
N THR A 138 15.17 -29.52 -1.58
CA THR A 138 16.05 -28.51 -2.19
C THR A 138 17.26 -28.22 -1.28
N VAL A 139 17.03 -28.09 0.03
CA VAL A 139 18.09 -27.80 1.01
C VAL A 139 19.05 -28.98 1.21
N VAL A 140 18.57 -30.23 1.12
CA VAL A 140 19.40 -31.43 1.31
C VAL A 140 20.15 -31.84 0.05
N LYS A 141 19.69 -31.46 -1.15
CA LYS A 141 20.34 -31.84 -2.42
C LYS A 141 21.71 -31.20 -2.62
N GLU A 142 21.95 -30.02 -2.05
CA GLU A 142 23.21 -29.29 -2.19
C GLU A 142 23.91 -29.16 -0.82
N ASP A 143 25.11 -29.75 -0.68
CA ASP A 143 25.89 -29.69 0.58
C ASP A 143 26.63 -28.35 0.75
N THR A 144 25.89 -27.25 0.72
CA THR A 144 26.45 -25.90 0.92
C THR A 144 26.45 -25.52 2.39
N LEU A 145 27.36 -24.62 2.78
CA LEU A 145 27.39 -24.07 4.15
C LEU A 145 26.05 -23.40 4.51
N GLN A 146 25.43 -22.71 3.55
CA GLN A 146 24.14 -22.04 3.73
C GLN A 146 23.02 -23.05 4.05
N ASN A 147 23.00 -24.19 3.37
CA ASN A 147 22.01 -25.24 3.63
C ASN A 147 22.18 -25.89 5.01
N LYS A 148 23.43 -26.08 5.47
CA LYS A 148 23.72 -26.54 6.85
C LYS A 148 23.21 -25.55 7.90
N GLU A 149 23.37 -24.25 7.68
CA GLU A 149 22.82 -23.23 8.57
C GLU A 149 21.28 -23.27 8.61
N ILE A 150 20.63 -23.42 7.44
CA ILE A 150 19.16 -23.53 7.36
C ILE A 150 18.65 -24.72 8.17
N LEU A 151 19.28 -25.89 8.06
CA LEU A 151 18.94 -27.07 8.86
C LEU A 151 19.12 -26.81 10.36
N GLY A 152 20.19 -26.10 10.75
CA GLY A 152 20.43 -25.67 12.12
C GLY A 152 19.33 -24.74 12.66
N TYR A 153 18.81 -23.82 11.83
CA TYR A 153 17.68 -22.96 12.22
C TYR A 153 16.38 -23.76 12.37
N LEU A 154 16.11 -24.68 11.46
CA LEU A 154 14.93 -25.56 11.52
C LEU A 154 14.95 -26.44 12.77
N GLN A 155 16.09 -27.02 13.12
CA GLN A 155 16.25 -27.83 14.32
C GLN A 155 16.00 -27.01 15.60
N GLN A 156 16.53 -25.79 15.66
CA GLN A 156 16.31 -24.90 16.81
C GLN A 156 14.83 -24.51 16.94
N PHE A 157 14.16 -24.22 15.83
CA PHE A 157 12.73 -23.93 15.82
C PHE A 157 11.89 -25.14 16.23
N TYR A 158 12.25 -26.33 15.77
CA TYR A 158 11.63 -27.59 16.18
C TYR A 158 11.78 -27.84 17.68
N ASN A 159 12.98 -27.67 18.23
CA ASN A 159 13.23 -27.83 19.67
C ASN A 159 12.38 -26.84 20.48
N LYS A 160 12.24 -25.59 20.01
CA LYS A 160 11.40 -24.59 20.68
C LYS A 160 9.92 -25.00 20.69
N LEU A 161 9.40 -25.49 19.56
CA LEU A 161 8.03 -26.03 19.50
C LEU A 161 7.87 -27.21 20.47
N GLN A 162 8.86 -28.11 20.54
CA GLN A 162 8.84 -29.25 21.46
C GLN A 162 8.85 -28.80 22.93
N ASP A 163 9.63 -27.78 23.26
CA ASP A 163 9.65 -27.21 24.62
C ASP A 163 8.31 -26.55 24.96
N TYR A 164 7.69 -25.84 24.02
CA TYR A 164 6.34 -25.29 24.20
C TYR A 164 5.31 -26.40 24.47
N GLU A 165 5.35 -27.48 23.70
CA GLU A 165 4.44 -28.63 23.84
C GLU A 165 4.63 -29.41 25.14
N ARG A 166 5.83 -29.41 25.71
CA ARG A 166 6.12 -30.06 27.00
C ARG A 166 5.68 -29.23 28.20
N ASN A 167 5.76 -27.91 28.08
CA ASN A 167 5.54 -26.98 29.18
C ASN A 167 4.11 -26.41 29.23
N THR A 168 3.27 -26.69 28.24
CA THR A 168 1.91 -26.14 28.12
C THR A 168 0.87 -27.25 28.12
N GLU A 169 -0.09 -27.19 29.03
CA GLU A 169 -1.27 -28.04 28.99
C GLU A 169 -2.18 -27.60 27.82
N ASN A 170 -2.55 -28.52 26.93
CA ASN A 170 -3.26 -28.25 25.68
C ASN A 170 -2.51 -27.33 24.69
N ALA A 171 -1.24 -27.66 24.42
CA ALA A 171 -0.42 -26.96 23.43
C ALA A 171 -1.03 -27.04 22.01
N ASP A 172 -1.56 -25.92 21.53
CA ASP A 172 -2.09 -25.74 20.19
C ASP A 172 -1.25 -24.74 19.37
N LEU A 173 -1.58 -24.57 18.09
CA LEU A 173 -0.84 -23.68 17.22
C LEU A 173 -1.05 -22.19 17.57
N SER A 174 -2.28 -21.83 17.95
CA SER A 174 -2.66 -20.46 18.26
C SER A 174 -1.89 -19.93 19.46
N GLY A 175 -1.84 -20.71 20.55
CA GLY A 175 -1.07 -20.38 21.74
C GLY A 175 0.44 -20.30 21.50
N PHE A 176 0.99 -21.08 20.56
CA PHE A 176 2.39 -20.95 20.17
C PHE A 176 2.66 -19.63 19.41
N LEU A 177 1.76 -19.24 18.50
CA LEU A 177 1.89 -17.97 17.78
C LEU A 177 1.79 -16.77 18.74
N ASP A 178 0.90 -16.84 19.73
CA ASP A 178 0.80 -15.84 20.80
C ASP A 178 2.07 -15.75 21.63
N LEU A 179 2.69 -16.88 21.98
CA LEU A 179 3.98 -16.91 22.67
C LEU A 179 5.07 -16.20 21.85
N ILE A 180 5.21 -16.51 20.55
CA ILE A 180 6.18 -15.85 19.69
C ILE A 180 5.90 -14.34 19.62
N ASN A 181 4.63 -13.95 19.45
CA ASN A 181 4.25 -12.53 19.39
C ASN A 181 4.61 -11.80 20.69
N LEU A 182 4.38 -12.41 21.85
CA LEU A 182 4.75 -11.86 23.17
C LEU A 182 6.27 -11.73 23.32
N GLU A 183 7.04 -12.74 22.92
CA GLU A 183 8.50 -12.69 22.93
C GLU A 183 9.03 -11.55 22.05
N MET A 184 8.49 -11.42 20.83
CA MET A 184 8.86 -10.34 19.92
C MET A 184 8.50 -8.96 20.47
N GLN A 185 7.34 -8.81 21.11
CA GLN A 185 6.94 -7.56 21.78
C GLN A 185 7.84 -7.23 22.98
N ALA A 186 8.32 -8.25 23.70
CA ALA A 186 9.30 -8.10 24.78
C ALA A 186 10.73 -7.85 24.27
N GLY A 187 10.95 -7.84 22.94
CA GLY A 187 12.25 -7.61 22.32
C GLY A 187 13.13 -8.86 22.21
N ASP A 188 12.59 -10.05 22.52
CA ASP A 188 13.25 -11.32 22.23
C ASP A 188 12.96 -11.74 20.78
N SER A 189 14.01 -12.08 20.04
CA SER A 189 13.91 -12.53 18.65
C SER A 189 14.17 -14.02 18.48
N GLY A 190 14.25 -14.76 19.59
CA GLY A 190 14.61 -16.18 19.62
C GLY A 190 16.13 -16.33 19.66
N ARG A 191 16.68 -16.71 20.81
CA ARG A 191 18.12 -16.91 20.97
C ARG A 191 18.60 -18.08 20.11
N LEU A 192 19.61 -17.82 19.27
CA LEU A 192 20.30 -18.87 18.53
C LEU A 192 21.31 -19.54 19.46
N ALA A 193 21.20 -20.85 19.63
CA ALA A 193 22.24 -21.67 20.24
C ALA A 193 23.38 -21.83 19.22
N PHE A 194 24.60 -21.49 19.62
CA PHE A 194 25.77 -21.52 18.77
C PHE A 194 26.87 -22.34 19.44
N ASP A 195 27.50 -23.23 18.67
CA ASP A 195 28.73 -23.91 19.05
C ASP A 195 29.91 -23.25 18.31
N PRO A 196 30.78 -22.51 19.03
CA PRO A 196 31.95 -21.83 18.48
C PRO A 196 33.02 -22.73 17.89
N GLU A 197 33.02 -24.02 18.23
CA GLU A 197 34.05 -24.98 17.79
C GLU A 197 33.66 -25.73 16.51
N THR A 198 32.39 -25.68 16.11
CA THR A 198 31.90 -26.33 14.87
C THR A 198 31.83 -25.34 13.70
N GLY A 199 32.73 -25.50 12.73
CA GLY A 199 32.70 -24.75 11.47
C GLY A 199 34.09 -24.65 10.82
N PRO A 200 34.17 -24.24 9.54
CA PRO A 200 35.44 -23.99 8.87
C PRO A 200 36.13 -22.73 9.44
N ASP A 201 37.45 -22.61 9.20
CA ASP A 201 38.26 -21.47 9.64
C ASP A 201 37.77 -20.17 8.98
N MET A 202 37.02 -19.36 9.73
CA MET A 202 36.40 -18.11 9.25
C MET A 202 36.52 -16.98 10.28
N VAL A 203 36.43 -15.74 9.81
CA VAL A 203 36.46 -14.54 10.67
C VAL A 203 35.14 -14.42 11.47
N LYS A 204 35.21 -14.53 12.79
CA LYS A 204 34.05 -14.45 13.69
C LYS A 204 33.83 -13.00 14.16
N ILE A 205 32.71 -12.39 13.76
CA ILE A 205 32.33 -11.04 14.21
C ILE A 205 31.28 -11.16 15.31
N MET A 206 31.59 -10.65 16.51
CA MET A 206 30.70 -10.74 17.68
C MET A 206 30.80 -9.53 18.59
N THR A 207 29.87 -9.40 19.55
CA THR A 207 29.96 -8.38 20.60
C THR A 207 30.93 -8.80 21.70
N VAL A 208 31.47 -7.83 22.45
CA VAL A 208 32.36 -8.12 23.60
C VAL A 208 31.67 -9.02 24.63
N HIS A 209 30.39 -8.76 24.92
CA HIS A 209 29.59 -9.55 25.86
C HIS A 209 29.49 -11.04 25.44
N SER A 210 29.28 -11.30 24.15
CA SER A 210 29.18 -12.66 23.60
C SER A 210 30.51 -13.40 23.53
N SER A 211 31.64 -12.71 23.69
CA SER A 211 32.98 -13.33 23.67
C SER A 211 33.36 -14.01 24.99
N LYS A 212 32.59 -13.80 26.06
CA LYS A 212 32.90 -14.32 27.39
C LYS A 212 32.97 -15.86 27.38
N GLY A 213 34.12 -16.40 27.78
CA GLY A 213 34.36 -17.86 27.79
C GLY A 213 34.92 -18.42 26.49
N LEU A 214 35.09 -17.59 25.45
CA LEU A 214 35.74 -17.96 24.20
C LEU A 214 37.17 -17.40 24.15
N GLU A 215 38.04 -17.98 23.33
CA GLU A 215 39.40 -17.49 23.11
C GLU A 215 39.78 -17.63 21.63
N PHE A 216 40.57 -16.68 21.12
CA PHE A 216 40.95 -16.62 19.71
C PHE A 216 42.43 -16.29 19.55
N ASP A 217 43.07 -16.78 18.48
CA ASP A 217 44.48 -16.49 18.20
C ASP A 217 44.73 -15.00 17.92
N TYR A 218 43.84 -14.39 17.14
CA TYR A 218 43.93 -12.99 16.72
C TYR A 218 42.64 -12.26 17.05
N ILE A 219 42.74 -11.10 17.70
CA ILE A 219 41.57 -10.27 18.04
C ILE A 219 41.73 -8.85 17.54
N PHE A 220 40.68 -8.34 16.90
CA PHE A 220 40.56 -6.96 16.48
C PHE A 220 39.45 -6.27 17.28
N LEU A 221 39.83 -5.39 18.21
CA LEU A 221 38.88 -4.54 18.92
C LEU A 221 38.65 -3.27 18.12
N SER A 222 37.40 -3.10 17.67
CA SER A 222 37.00 -1.98 16.84
C SER A 222 36.31 -0.86 17.60
N HIS A 223 36.29 0.32 16.99
CA HIS A 223 35.56 1.48 17.48
C HIS A 223 36.02 2.01 18.85
N LEU A 224 37.33 1.96 19.13
CA LEU A 224 37.92 2.49 20.37
C LEU A 224 38.05 4.02 20.32
N VAL A 225 36.89 4.68 20.33
CA VAL A 225 36.75 6.13 20.39
C VAL A 225 35.80 6.56 21.49
N ASP A 226 35.97 7.80 21.93
CA ASP A 226 35.16 8.40 22.98
C ASP A 226 33.66 8.35 22.64
N ARG A 227 32.85 8.02 23.65
CA ARG A 227 31.39 7.77 23.60
C ARG A 227 30.93 6.57 22.77
N LYS A 228 31.84 5.79 22.17
CA LYS A 228 31.51 4.48 21.57
C LYS A 228 32.01 3.32 22.43
N PHE A 229 33.24 3.41 22.95
CA PHE A 229 33.74 2.49 23.95
C PHE A 229 34.81 3.21 24.78
N PRO A 230 34.51 3.68 26.02
CA PRO A 230 33.27 3.46 26.78
C PRO A 230 32.05 4.14 26.17
N THR A 231 30.89 3.53 26.36
CA THR A 231 29.60 4.13 26.01
C THR A 231 29.17 5.19 27.03
N ASP A 232 28.34 6.16 26.60
CA ASP A 232 27.77 7.14 27.53
C ASP A 232 26.76 6.47 28.47
N LYS A 233 26.82 6.79 29.77
CA LYS A 233 25.86 6.27 30.77
C LYS A 233 24.44 6.66 30.37
N ARG A 234 23.60 5.66 30.09
CA ARG A 234 22.15 5.88 29.96
C ARG A 234 21.56 6.04 31.35
N LYS A 235 20.72 7.05 31.56
CA LYS A 235 19.94 7.16 32.79
C LYS A 235 19.04 5.93 32.90
N GLU A 236 19.14 5.21 34.02
CA GLU A 236 18.19 4.15 34.33
C GLU A 236 16.82 4.78 34.53
N LEU A 237 15.78 4.19 33.93
CA LEU A 237 14.40 4.69 33.99
C LEU A 237 13.77 4.51 35.39
N ILE A 238 14.37 3.63 36.20
CA ILE A 238 13.91 3.28 37.54
C ILE A 238 15.13 3.36 38.46
N GLU A 239 15.14 4.31 39.39
CA GLU A 239 16.21 4.44 40.37
C GLU A 239 16.02 3.40 41.48
N ILE A 240 17.04 2.57 41.71
CA ILE A 240 17.02 1.59 42.81
C ILE A 240 17.17 2.36 44.13
N PRO A 241 16.27 2.18 45.11
CA PRO A 241 16.41 2.81 46.42
C PRO A 241 17.77 2.49 47.04
N ASN A 242 18.48 3.53 47.50
CA ASN A 242 19.84 3.40 48.04
C ASN A 242 19.97 2.35 49.17
N ALA A 243 18.88 2.10 49.91
CA ALA A 243 18.84 1.08 50.97
C ALA A 243 18.98 -0.37 50.47
N LEU A 244 18.72 -0.63 49.19
CA LEU A 244 18.86 -1.96 48.57
C LEU A 244 20.23 -2.18 47.90
N LEU A 245 21.04 -1.12 47.81
CA LEU A 245 22.40 -1.21 47.27
C LEU A 245 23.34 -1.69 48.37
N LYS A 246 23.79 -2.96 48.27
CA LYS A 246 24.74 -3.58 49.22
C LYS A 246 26.13 -2.95 49.22
N GLN A 247 26.41 -2.03 48.30
CA GLN A 247 27.64 -1.24 48.25
C GLN A 247 27.25 0.24 48.22
N SER A 248 27.77 1.02 49.16
CA SER A 248 27.61 2.47 49.19
C SER A 248 28.06 3.06 47.86
N VAL A 249 27.13 3.73 47.17
CA VAL A 249 27.38 4.43 45.89
C VAL A 249 28.26 5.64 46.17
N ALA A 250 29.58 5.39 46.29
CA ALA A 250 30.55 6.45 46.50
C ALA A 250 31.28 6.86 45.21
N HIS A 251 30.95 6.29 44.04
CA HIS A 251 31.61 6.68 42.79
C HIS A 251 30.57 6.92 41.69
N ASP A 252 30.59 8.13 41.12
CA ASP A 252 29.88 8.55 39.90
C ASP A 252 30.22 7.68 38.66
N ASP A 253 31.16 6.74 38.79
CA ASP A 253 31.81 6.01 37.69
C ASP A 253 31.48 4.51 37.59
N PHE A 254 30.46 3.98 38.29
CA PHE A 254 30.13 2.53 38.21
C PHE A 254 29.96 2.01 36.77
N HIS A 255 29.30 2.79 35.90
CA HIS A 255 29.14 2.45 34.48
C HIS A 255 30.50 2.41 33.75
N LEU A 256 31.39 3.36 34.04
CA LEU A 256 32.72 3.40 33.44
C LEU A 256 33.56 2.21 33.91
N GLU A 257 33.47 1.84 35.18
CA GLU A 257 34.14 0.66 35.74
C GLU A 257 33.62 -0.65 35.14
N GLU A 258 32.32 -0.77 34.86
CA GLU A 258 31.77 -1.94 34.17
C GLU A 258 32.24 -1.99 32.69
N GLU A 259 32.24 -0.86 31.99
CA GLU A 259 32.80 -0.79 30.62
C GLU A 259 34.32 -1.10 30.62
N ARG A 260 35.05 -0.70 31.66
CA ARG A 260 36.47 -1.03 31.88
C ARG A 260 36.65 -2.54 32.06
N ARG A 261 35.75 -3.21 32.79
CA ARG A 261 35.75 -4.69 32.91
C ARG A 261 35.47 -5.37 31.58
N LEU A 262 34.53 -4.85 30.79
CA LEU A 262 34.28 -5.35 29.43
C LEU A 262 35.51 -5.21 28.54
N PHE A 263 36.19 -4.06 28.60
CA PHE A 263 37.44 -3.84 27.85
C PHE A 263 38.52 -4.84 28.26
N TYR A 264 38.72 -5.06 29.57
CA TYR A 264 39.63 -6.07 30.08
C TYR A 264 39.28 -7.48 29.58
N VAL A 265 38.01 -7.88 29.69
CA VAL A 265 37.53 -9.19 29.21
C VAL A 265 37.84 -9.37 27.73
N ALA A 266 37.64 -8.33 26.90
CA ALA A 266 37.90 -8.36 25.47
C ALA A 266 39.39 -8.54 25.15
N MET A 267 40.27 -7.85 25.89
CA MET A 267 41.73 -7.96 25.74
C MET A 267 42.22 -9.37 26.09
N THR A 268 41.71 -9.97 27.17
CA THR A 268 42.16 -11.29 27.62
C THR A 268 41.66 -12.45 26.77
N ARG A 269 40.87 -12.19 25.72
CA ARG A 269 40.42 -13.25 24.79
C ARG A 269 41.50 -13.63 23.77
N ALA A 270 42.53 -12.79 23.59
CA ALA A 270 43.54 -12.96 22.54
C ALA A 270 44.68 -13.88 23.02
N LYS A 271 45.01 -14.93 22.25
CA LYS A 271 46.13 -15.84 22.57
C LYS A 271 47.46 -15.38 22.00
N LYS A 272 47.48 -14.82 20.79
CA LYS A 272 48.73 -14.42 20.09
C LYS A 272 48.83 -12.91 19.90
N HIS A 273 47.87 -12.31 19.19
CA HIS A 273 47.92 -10.89 18.84
C HIS A 273 46.60 -10.18 19.09
N LEU A 274 46.69 -8.96 19.63
CA LEU A 274 45.59 -8.07 19.89
C LEU A 274 45.80 -6.76 19.12
N TYR A 275 44.80 -6.36 18.35
CA TYR A 275 44.79 -5.15 17.54
C TYR A 275 43.71 -4.19 18.04
N PHE A 276 44.09 -2.95 18.27
CA PHE A 276 43.17 -1.86 18.60
C PHE A 276 42.94 -1.00 17.36
N THR A 277 41.68 -0.71 17.03
CA THR A 277 41.34 0.12 15.87
C THR A 277 40.39 1.26 16.24
N SER A 278 40.69 2.44 15.68
CA SER A 278 39.95 3.69 15.88
C SER A 278 39.97 4.51 14.59
N ALA A 279 38.91 5.26 14.31
CA ALA A 279 38.83 6.21 13.21
C ALA A 279 38.46 7.62 13.71
N ASP A 280 38.92 8.65 13.01
CA ASP A 280 38.59 10.04 13.36
C ASP A 280 37.13 10.37 13.05
N ASN A 281 36.60 9.85 11.95
CA ASN A 281 35.24 10.11 11.50
C ASN A 281 34.43 8.81 11.35
N TYR A 282 33.25 8.79 11.95
CA TYR A 282 32.27 7.69 11.86
C TYR A 282 30.93 8.15 11.23
N GLY A 283 30.97 9.20 10.39
CA GLY A 283 29.79 9.78 9.72
C GLY A 283 29.12 10.93 10.49
N GLY A 284 29.84 11.58 11.41
CA GLY A 284 29.33 12.71 12.20
C GLY A 284 29.93 14.05 11.80
N VAL A 285 29.32 15.17 12.23
CA VAL A 285 29.79 16.54 11.96
C VAL A 285 31.12 16.85 12.67
N ARG A 286 31.47 16.11 13.72
CA ARG A 286 32.68 16.31 14.51
C ARG A 286 33.50 15.04 14.60
N ASP A 287 34.81 15.21 14.49
CA ASP A 287 35.77 14.13 14.72
C ASP A 287 35.67 13.58 16.14
N LYS A 288 35.90 12.28 16.26
CA LYS A 288 35.91 11.56 17.52
C LYS A 288 37.29 11.58 18.14
N LYS A 289 37.32 11.74 19.46
CA LYS A 289 38.54 11.59 20.26
C LYS A 289 38.83 10.11 20.49
N LEU A 290 40.10 9.79 20.72
CA LEU A 290 40.52 8.44 21.08
C LEU A 290 39.82 7.98 22.36
N SER A 291 39.55 6.66 22.48
CA SER A 291 38.97 6.11 23.71
C SER A 291 39.85 6.40 24.92
N ARG A 292 39.20 6.73 26.05
CA ARG A 292 39.85 6.89 27.35
C ARG A 292 40.67 5.66 27.74
N PHE A 293 40.22 4.45 27.41
CA PHE A 293 40.93 3.22 27.74
C PHE A 293 42.26 3.08 27.00
N LEU A 294 42.37 3.62 25.78
CA LEU A 294 43.64 3.62 25.05
C LEU A 294 44.61 4.65 25.62
N ASP A 295 44.11 5.83 26.02
CA ASP A 295 44.91 6.85 26.69
C ASP A 295 45.43 6.37 28.05
N GLU A 296 44.61 5.67 28.83
CA GLU A 296 44.99 5.05 30.11
C GLU A 296 46.04 3.94 29.95
N LEU A 297 46.03 3.21 28.84
CA LEU A 297 47.09 2.24 28.48
C LEU A 297 48.38 2.92 27.99
N GLY A 298 48.41 4.25 27.91
CA GLY A 298 49.56 5.03 27.47
C GLY A 298 49.65 5.23 25.97
N TYR A 299 48.64 4.81 25.18
CA TYR A 299 48.64 5.02 23.74
C TYR A 299 48.23 6.45 23.40
N LYS A 300 49.17 7.22 22.85
CA LYS A 300 48.89 8.57 22.35
C LYS A 300 48.49 8.52 20.87
N LYS A 301 47.57 9.42 20.47
CA LYS A 301 47.12 9.54 19.07
C LYS A 301 48.26 9.73 18.06
N SER A 302 49.37 10.34 18.48
CA SER A 302 50.58 10.55 17.67
C SER A 302 51.35 9.27 17.36
N GLU A 303 51.19 8.22 18.17
CA GLU A 303 51.93 6.96 18.08
C GLU A 303 51.13 5.88 17.33
N ILE A 304 49.86 6.16 17.02
CA ILE A 304 48.99 5.25 16.28
C ILE A 304 49.48 5.20 14.83
N LYS A 305 49.90 4.01 14.39
CA LYS A 305 50.18 3.73 12.99
C LYS A 305 48.90 3.99 12.20
N LYS A 306 48.88 5.08 11.42
CA LYS A 306 47.83 5.28 10.41
C LYS A 306 47.98 4.16 9.40
N ALA A 307 46.99 3.27 9.35
CA ALA A 307 46.94 2.27 8.30
C ALA A 307 46.90 3.02 6.96
N ASP A 308 47.85 2.70 6.07
CA ASP A 308 47.83 3.22 4.71
C ASP A 308 46.59 2.58 4.04
N LEU A 309 45.49 3.34 3.95
CA LEU A 309 44.21 2.90 3.39
C LEU A 309 44.27 2.68 1.87
N ARG A 310 45.47 2.54 1.30
CA ARG A 310 45.70 1.90 0.01
C ARG A 310 45.43 0.40 0.14
N LEU A 311 44.20 0.05 0.50
CA LEU A 311 43.62 -1.20 0.07
C LEU A 311 43.88 -1.25 -1.43
N ARG A 312 44.68 -2.23 -1.86
CA ARG A 312 44.83 -2.57 -3.27
C ARG A 312 43.42 -2.79 -3.77
N SER A 313 42.86 -1.77 -4.39
CA SER A 313 41.70 -1.89 -5.23
C SER A 313 42.14 -2.93 -6.26
N GLY A 314 41.64 -4.17 -6.16
CA GLY A 314 41.56 -5.02 -7.34
C GLY A 314 40.96 -4.16 -8.46
N PRO A 315 41.45 -4.28 -9.70
CA PRO A 315 41.47 -3.22 -10.72
C PRO A 315 40.20 -2.39 -10.66
N SER A 316 40.28 -1.32 -9.88
CA SER A 316 39.26 -0.30 -9.86
C SER A 316 39.51 0.41 -11.17
N GLU A 317 38.67 0.10 -12.15
CA GLU A 317 38.25 1.14 -13.07
C GLU A 317 38.05 2.39 -12.23
N LYS A 318 38.76 3.45 -12.60
CA LYS A 318 38.57 4.78 -12.03
C LYS A 318 37.11 5.15 -12.29
N GLN A 319 36.22 4.77 -11.40
CA GLN A 319 34.93 5.41 -11.30
C GLN A 319 35.21 6.74 -10.61
N ASP A 320 35.23 7.78 -11.44
CA ASP A 320 35.20 9.16 -11.00
C ASP A 320 34.20 9.31 -9.85
N ASN A 321 34.70 9.58 -8.64
CA ASN A 321 33.91 9.72 -7.42
C ASN A 321 33.09 11.03 -7.39
N ASN A 322 32.64 11.52 -8.54
CA ASN A 322 31.50 12.41 -8.64
C ASN A 322 30.30 11.62 -9.18
N ILE A 323 29.70 10.77 -8.34
CA ILE A 323 28.36 10.18 -8.60
C ILE A 323 27.31 11.29 -8.85
N PHE A 324 27.60 12.53 -8.45
CA PHE A 324 26.76 13.71 -8.64
C PHE A 324 27.27 14.72 -9.68
N ASP A 325 28.31 14.43 -10.49
CA ASP A 325 28.53 15.20 -11.74
C ASP A 325 27.50 14.76 -12.79
N ILE A 326 26.23 15.02 -12.49
CA ILE A 326 25.11 14.82 -13.41
C ILE A 326 25.02 16.01 -14.39
N ASN A 327 26.06 16.86 -14.45
CA ASN A 327 26.11 17.95 -15.42
C ASN A 327 26.21 17.43 -16.86
N ASP A 328 26.80 16.26 -17.09
CA ASP A 328 27.11 15.79 -18.45
C ASP A 328 26.20 14.68 -19.01
N LYS A 329 25.20 14.18 -18.25
CA LYS A 329 24.28 13.13 -18.75
C LYS A 329 22.81 13.28 -18.39
N LEU A 330 22.40 14.42 -17.84
CA LEU A 330 20.99 14.81 -17.95
C LEU A 330 20.73 15.23 -19.40
N ILE A 331 20.55 14.24 -20.27
CA ILE A 331 19.73 14.41 -21.47
C ILE A 331 18.31 14.61 -20.94
N VAL A 332 18.03 15.81 -20.43
CA VAL A 332 16.66 16.32 -20.43
C VAL A 332 16.38 16.43 -21.91
N ALA A 333 15.79 15.39 -22.47
CA ALA A 333 15.14 15.49 -23.75
C ALA A 333 14.11 16.60 -23.58
N LYS A 334 14.50 17.84 -23.90
CA LYS A 334 13.60 18.99 -24.12
C LYS A 334 12.84 18.73 -25.41
N GLY A 335 12.27 17.53 -25.55
CA GLY A 335 11.23 17.28 -26.51
C GLY A 335 10.00 17.96 -25.97
N GLU A 336 9.55 19.01 -26.65
CA GLU A 336 8.19 19.48 -26.48
C GLU A 336 7.28 18.29 -26.76
N LEU A 337 6.52 17.86 -25.75
CA LEU A 337 5.57 16.78 -25.90
C LEU A 337 4.45 17.31 -26.81
N LYS A 338 4.54 17.03 -28.11
CA LYS A 338 3.54 17.43 -29.09
C LYS A 338 2.26 16.65 -28.84
N TYR A 339 1.43 17.16 -27.93
CA TYR A 339 0.10 16.63 -27.68
C TYR A 339 -0.85 17.13 -28.77
N GLU A 340 -1.30 16.21 -29.62
CA GLU A 340 -2.40 16.52 -30.54
C GLU A 340 -3.70 16.64 -29.72
N THR A 341 -4.21 17.86 -29.62
CA THR A 341 -5.45 18.12 -28.90
C THR A 341 -6.60 17.38 -29.57
N PRO A 342 -7.38 16.58 -28.82
CA PRO A 342 -8.48 15.84 -29.37
C PRO A 342 -9.55 16.80 -29.90
N LYS A 343 -10.28 16.39 -30.94
CA LYS A 343 -11.43 17.16 -31.45
C LYS A 343 -12.68 17.00 -30.57
N ARG A 344 -12.65 16.05 -29.62
CA ARG A 344 -13.76 15.73 -28.72
C ARG A 344 -13.34 15.96 -27.28
N PHE A 345 -14.15 16.70 -26.54
CA PHE A 345 -13.98 16.98 -25.12
C PHE A 345 -15.24 16.60 -24.32
N SER A 346 -15.10 16.37 -23.02
CA SER A 346 -16.23 16.24 -22.09
C SER A 346 -16.29 17.43 -21.12
N TYR A 347 -17.44 17.61 -20.47
CA TYR A 347 -17.57 18.60 -19.39
C TYR A 347 -16.62 18.29 -18.22
N SER A 348 -16.50 17.02 -17.83
CA SER A 348 -15.62 16.60 -16.73
C SER A 348 -14.15 16.89 -16.99
N GLN A 349 -13.72 16.83 -18.25
CA GLN A 349 -12.39 17.23 -18.69
C GLN A 349 -12.15 18.73 -18.49
N MET A 350 -13.10 19.58 -18.91
CA MET A 350 -13.01 21.02 -18.68
C MET A 350 -13.01 21.38 -17.19
N GLN A 351 -13.87 20.72 -16.41
CA GLN A 351 -13.91 20.91 -14.97
C GLN A 351 -12.56 20.54 -14.32
N THR A 352 -11.95 19.44 -14.73
CA THR A 352 -10.63 19.01 -14.26
C THR A 352 -9.56 20.05 -14.57
N TYR A 353 -9.54 20.57 -15.81
CA TYR A 353 -8.61 21.61 -16.23
C TYR A 353 -8.81 22.92 -15.45
N GLU A 354 -10.06 23.33 -15.23
CA GLU A 354 -10.36 24.53 -14.45
C GLU A 354 -9.93 24.42 -12.98
N MET A 355 -10.15 23.25 -12.38
CA MET A 355 -9.72 22.94 -11.02
C MET A 355 -8.20 22.98 -10.89
N CYS A 356 -7.50 22.23 -11.74
CA CYS A 356 -6.04 22.24 -11.79
C CYS A 356 -5.55 21.75 -13.17
N PRO A 357 -4.98 22.63 -14.01
CA PRO A 357 -4.40 22.25 -15.31
C PRO A 357 -3.34 21.14 -15.21
N TYR A 358 -2.58 21.11 -14.12
CA TYR A 358 -1.60 20.05 -13.87
C TYR A 358 -2.26 18.69 -13.62
N LYS A 359 -3.41 18.65 -12.92
CA LYS A 359 -4.22 17.43 -12.77
C LYS A 359 -4.74 16.95 -14.13
N TYR A 360 -5.16 17.87 -15.00
CA TYR A 360 -5.56 17.54 -16.37
C TYR A 360 -4.42 16.91 -17.16
N ARG A 361 -3.20 17.46 -17.06
CA ARG A 361 -2.00 16.91 -17.70
C ARG A 361 -1.73 15.47 -17.26
N PHE A 362 -1.77 15.18 -15.95
CA PHE A 362 -1.57 13.81 -15.46
C PHE A 362 -2.62 12.83 -15.96
N GLY A 363 -3.91 13.16 -15.86
CA GLY A 363 -4.98 12.23 -16.20
C GLY A 363 -5.30 12.10 -17.70
N ASN A 364 -5.30 13.20 -18.45
CA ASN A 364 -5.77 13.21 -19.85
C ASN A 364 -4.65 13.17 -20.88
N ILE A 365 -3.48 13.72 -20.56
CA ILE A 365 -2.34 13.78 -21.48
C ILE A 365 -1.39 12.62 -21.23
N LEU A 366 -0.90 12.50 -20.00
CA LEU A 366 0.04 11.45 -19.59
C LEU A 366 -0.66 10.12 -19.28
N LYS A 367 -1.99 10.13 -19.09
CA LYS A 367 -2.81 8.95 -18.79
C LYS A 367 -2.27 8.14 -17.61
N ILE A 368 -1.80 8.85 -16.58
CA ILE A 368 -1.32 8.21 -15.36
C ILE A 368 -2.52 7.49 -14.69
N PRO A 369 -2.44 6.17 -14.46
CA PRO A 369 -3.55 5.44 -13.87
C PRO A 369 -3.77 5.86 -12.42
N THR A 370 -5.03 5.97 -12.04
CA THR A 370 -5.46 6.21 -10.66
C THR A 370 -6.29 5.02 -10.18
N PHE A 371 -6.23 4.74 -8.88
CA PHE A 371 -7.15 3.76 -8.28
C PHE A 371 -8.59 4.27 -8.39
N GLY A 372 -9.55 3.34 -8.49
CA GLY A 372 -10.97 3.69 -8.43
C GLY A 372 -11.37 4.17 -7.04
N ASN A 373 -12.61 4.66 -6.92
CA ASN A 373 -13.13 5.20 -5.67
C ASN A 373 -14.59 4.74 -5.48
N HIS A 374 -14.92 4.22 -4.29
CA HIS A 374 -16.26 3.78 -3.91
C HIS A 374 -17.36 4.82 -4.21
N TYR A 375 -17.08 6.12 -4.09
CA TYR A 375 -18.07 7.15 -4.43
C TYR A 375 -18.51 7.09 -5.91
N PHE A 376 -17.60 6.76 -6.83
CA PHE A 376 -17.92 6.60 -8.25
C PHE A 376 -18.64 5.29 -8.52
N SER A 377 -18.23 4.18 -7.89
CA SER A 377 -18.90 2.87 -7.98
C SER A 377 -20.35 2.98 -7.51
N PHE A 378 -20.55 3.59 -6.33
CA PHE A 378 -21.88 3.82 -5.76
C PHE A 378 -22.72 4.77 -6.61
N GLY A 379 -22.15 5.90 -7.05
CA GLY A 379 -22.81 6.82 -7.97
C GLY A 379 -23.32 6.11 -9.22
N SER A 380 -22.43 5.40 -9.92
CA SER A 380 -22.75 4.71 -11.17
C SER A 380 -23.81 3.61 -10.97
N THR A 381 -23.76 2.89 -9.85
CA THR A 381 -24.79 1.93 -9.46
C THR A 381 -26.17 2.58 -9.40
N ILE A 382 -26.29 3.72 -8.73
CA ILE A 382 -27.56 4.43 -8.58
C ILE A 382 -28.06 4.98 -9.92
N HIS A 383 -27.21 5.63 -10.72
CA HIS A 383 -27.61 6.15 -12.03
C HIS A 383 -28.09 5.03 -12.98
N ASN A 384 -27.35 3.93 -13.07
CA ASN A 384 -27.74 2.78 -13.90
C ASN A 384 -29.06 2.15 -13.44
N THR A 385 -29.27 2.07 -12.12
CA THR A 385 -30.50 1.54 -11.53
C THR A 385 -31.70 2.44 -11.87
N LEU A 386 -31.56 3.75 -11.67
CA LEU A 386 -32.60 4.73 -11.97
C LEU A 386 -32.92 4.76 -13.47
N GLN A 387 -31.89 4.72 -14.33
CA GLN A 387 -32.06 4.65 -15.78
C GLN A 387 -32.93 3.43 -16.15
N LYS A 388 -32.49 2.21 -15.79
CA LYS A 388 -33.22 0.98 -16.14
C LYS A 388 -34.64 0.97 -15.56
N PHE A 389 -34.82 1.44 -14.32
CA PHE A 389 -36.14 1.48 -13.68
C PHE A 389 -37.10 2.43 -14.38
N LEU A 390 -36.65 3.64 -14.72
CA LEU A 390 -37.48 4.61 -15.42
C LEU A 390 -37.72 4.18 -16.88
N GLU A 391 -36.75 3.57 -17.55
CA GLU A 391 -36.92 2.96 -18.87
C GLU A 391 -38.03 1.89 -18.87
N LEU A 392 -38.12 1.03 -17.84
CA LEU A 392 -39.21 0.04 -17.75
C LEU A 392 -40.60 0.67 -17.75
N HIS A 393 -40.76 1.83 -17.13
CA HIS A 393 -42.04 2.52 -17.06
C HIS A 393 -42.32 3.36 -18.32
N PHE A 394 -41.32 4.10 -18.81
CA PHE A 394 -41.49 5.08 -19.88
C PHE A 394 -41.19 4.56 -21.30
N ASN A 395 -40.40 3.50 -21.52
CA ASN A 395 -40.06 3.03 -22.89
C ASN A 395 -41.28 2.60 -23.72
N THR A 396 -42.38 2.17 -23.09
CA THR A 396 -43.62 1.91 -23.84
C THR A 396 -44.27 3.19 -24.39
N ASN A 397 -44.05 4.34 -23.76
CA ASN A 397 -44.56 5.64 -24.22
C ASN A 397 -43.54 6.45 -25.05
N LEU A 398 -42.23 6.17 -24.93
CA LEU A 398 -41.16 6.92 -25.59
C LEU A 398 -40.99 6.61 -27.09
N ASN A 399 -41.39 5.42 -27.55
CA ASN A 399 -41.23 5.00 -28.95
C ASN A 399 -42.45 5.27 -29.85
N GLY A 400 -43.54 5.87 -29.34
CA GLY A 400 -44.74 6.15 -30.13
C GLY A 400 -45.40 4.92 -30.77
N GLN A 401 -44.99 3.71 -30.39
CA GLN A 401 -45.59 2.49 -30.86
C GLN A 401 -46.83 2.24 -30.00
N ALA A 402 -47.97 2.75 -30.46
CA ALA A 402 -49.25 2.25 -29.98
C ALA A 402 -49.20 0.72 -30.07
N ASP A 403 -49.61 0.04 -29.00
CA ASP A 403 -49.85 -1.40 -29.05
C ASP A 403 -50.59 -1.71 -30.35
N LEU A 404 -50.17 -2.78 -31.06
CA LEU A 404 -50.81 -3.25 -32.29
C LEU A 404 -52.33 -3.50 -32.14
N PHE A 405 -52.82 -3.41 -30.91
CA PHE A 405 -54.20 -3.53 -30.47
C PHE A 405 -54.71 -2.28 -29.74
N GLY A 406 -54.38 -1.06 -30.17
CA GLY A 406 -55.21 0.15 -29.97
C GLY A 406 -55.73 0.45 -28.56
N GLY A 407 -55.03 -0.01 -27.51
CA GLY A 407 -55.48 0.09 -26.13
C GLY A 407 -54.54 0.99 -25.34
N ASN A 408 -55.00 2.20 -25.01
CA ASN A 408 -54.40 3.01 -23.94
C ASN A 408 -54.63 2.25 -22.62
N SER A 409 -53.78 1.28 -22.31
CA SER A 409 -53.68 0.72 -20.98
C SER A 409 -52.47 1.36 -20.31
N GLU A 410 -52.72 2.31 -19.41
CA GLU A 410 -51.71 2.82 -18.50
C GLU A 410 -51.13 1.62 -17.74
N LYS A 411 -49.91 1.19 -18.10
CA LYS A 411 -49.24 0.13 -17.36
C LYS A 411 -49.07 0.57 -15.91
N PRO A 412 -49.40 -0.30 -14.93
CA PRO A 412 -49.23 0.04 -13.53
C PRO A 412 -47.77 0.37 -13.25
N PHE A 413 -47.54 1.39 -12.41
CA PHE A 413 -46.20 1.77 -11.99
C PHE A 413 -45.48 0.54 -11.39
N PRO A 414 -44.25 0.22 -11.82
CA PRO A 414 -43.52 -0.95 -11.36
C PRO A 414 -43.44 -0.99 -9.83
N PRO A 415 -43.62 -2.16 -9.19
CA PRO A 415 -43.52 -2.27 -7.74
C PRO A 415 -42.06 -2.10 -7.28
N PHE A 416 -41.86 -1.74 -6.01
CA PHE A 416 -40.52 -1.46 -5.45
C PHE A 416 -39.59 -2.68 -5.54
N GLU A 417 -40.14 -3.89 -5.48
CA GLU A 417 -39.40 -5.14 -5.62
C GLU A 417 -38.63 -5.23 -6.95
N GLN A 418 -39.18 -4.66 -8.03
CA GLN A 418 -38.47 -4.61 -9.32
C GLN A 418 -37.32 -3.60 -9.30
N LEU A 419 -37.47 -2.45 -8.62
CA LEU A 419 -36.39 -1.49 -8.40
C LEU A 419 -35.27 -2.11 -7.56
N ASP A 420 -35.61 -2.84 -6.50
CA ASP A 420 -34.64 -3.53 -5.64
C ASP A 420 -33.88 -4.62 -6.41
N SER A 421 -34.57 -5.36 -7.29
CA SER A 421 -33.93 -6.35 -8.18
C SER A 421 -32.92 -5.70 -9.12
N LEU A 422 -33.30 -4.59 -9.77
CA LEU A 422 -32.40 -3.83 -10.63
C LEU A 422 -31.21 -3.24 -9.85
N TYR A 423 -31.44 -2.78 -8.63
CA TYR A 423 -30.36 -2.28 -7.78
C TYR A 423 -29.33 -3.37 -7.47
N GLN A 424 -29.78 -4.58 -7.17
CA GLN A 424 -28.90 -5.72 -6.94
C GLN A 424 -28.13 -6.13 -8.20
N GLU A 425 -28.76 -6.08 -9.38
CA GLU A 425 -28.14 -6.39 -10.67
C GLU A 425 -27.06 -5.37 -11.06
N ASN A 426 -27.31 -4.08 -10.83
CA ASN A 426 -26.37 -3.00 -11.20
C ASN A 426 -25.35 -2.67 -10.10
N TRP A 427 -25.36 -3.40 -8.98
CA TRP A 427 -24.45 -3.13 -7.86
C TRP A 427 -22.99 -3.33 -8.29
N ILE A 428 -22.25 -2.23 -8.33
CA ILE A 428 -20.80 -2.25 -8.57
C ILE A 428 -20.13 -2.47 -7.22
N ASP A 429 -19.49 -3.62 -7.05
CA ASP A 429 -18.85 -4.08 -5.82
C ASP A 429 -17.38 -3.67 -5.68
N GLU A 430 -16.95 -2.65 -6.43
CA GLU A 430 -15.54 -2.27 -6.56
C GLU A 430 -15.17 -1.02 -5.75
N TRP A 431 -13.92 -1.01 -5.27
CA TRP A 431 -13.23 0.13 -4.64
C TRP A 431 -13.74 0.56 -3.27
N TYR A 432 -14.49 -0.31 -2.59
CA TYR A 432 -14.78 -0.16 -1.16
C TYR A 432 -13.56 -0.53 -0.32
N GLN A 433 -13.46 0.06 0.86
CA GLN A 433 -12.35 -0.19 1.77
C GLN A 433 -12.42 -1.60 2.37
N ASP A 434 -13.62 -2.03 2.75
CA ASP A 434 -13.89 -3.32 3.37
C ASP A 434 -15.35 -3.75 3.15
N GLU A 435 -15.66 -5.00 3.50
CA GLU A 435 -17.00 -5.59 3.40
C GLU A 435 -18.06 -4.81 4.21
N LYS A 436 -17.68 -4.26 5.37
CA LYS A 436 -18.61 -3.52 6.24
C LYS A 436 -19.04 -2.21 5.58
N GLN A 437 -18.09 -1.47 5.03
CA GLN A 437 -18.36 -0.26 4.26
C GLN A 437 -19.22 -0.59 3.04
N LYS A 438 -18.88 -1.64 2.30
CA LYS A 438 -19.64 -2.08 1.12
C LYS A 438 -21.10 -2.36 1.48
N GLU A 439 -21.34 -3.13 2.54
CA GLU A 439 -22.70 -3.44 3.01
C GLU A 439 -23.44 -2.19 3.53
N GLN A 440 -22.74 -1.26 4.17
CA GLN A 440 -23.33 0.01 4.60
C GLN A 440 -23.81 0.84 3.41
N TYR A 441 -22.98 1.00 2.36
CA TYR A 441 -23.39 1.70 1.14
C TYR A 441 -24.54 0.97 0.43
N ARG A 442 -24.52 -0.36 0.43
CA ARG A 442 -25.59 -1.18 -0.14
C ARG A 442 -26.93 -0.90 0.55
N LYS A 443 -26.95 -0.87 1.89
CA LYS A 443 -28.14 -0.51 2.69
C LYS A 443 -28.58 0.92 2.46
N ASN A 444 -27.65 1.88 2.54
CA ASN A 444 -27.94 3.29 2.31
C ASN A 444 -28.56 3.52 0.92
N GLY A 445 -27.99 2.94 -0.14
CA GLY A 445 -28.53 3.08 -1.49
C GLY A 445 -29.95 2.51 -1.63
N LYS A 446 -30.27 1.41 -0.93
CA LYS A 446 -31.63 0.88 -0.90
C LYS A 446 -32.62 1.82 -0.21
N GLU A 447 -32.22 2.46 0.88
CA GLU A 447 -33.04 3.49 1.56
C GLU A 447 -33.24 4.70 0.65
N LEU A 448 -32.18 5.18 -0.02
CA LEU A 448 -32.27 6.29 -0.97
C LEU A 448 -33.23 5.98 -2.13
N LEU A 449 -33.14 4.79 -2.71
CA LEU A 449 -34.04 4.35 -3.78
C LEU A 449 -35.49 4.20 -3.31
N LYS A 450 -35.69 3.79 -2.05
CA LYS A 450 -37.03 3.71 -1.44
C LYS A 450 -37.66 5.08 -1.27
N ASN A 451 -36.89 6.06 -0.78
CA ASN A 451 -37.35 7.44 -0.64
C ASN A 451 -37.67 8.04 -2.02
N PHE A 452 -36.75 7.88 -2.98
CA PHE A 452 -36.97 8.28 -4.37
C PHE A 452 -38.25 7.66 -4.96
N TYR A 453 -38.46 6.35 -4.76
CA TYR A 453 -39.65 5.65 -5.25
C TYR A 453 -40.95 6.22 -4.67
N GLN A 454 -40.97 6.56 -3.38
CA GLN A 454 -42.15 7.16 -2.72
C GLN A 454 -42.44 8.56 -3.27
N ASP A 455 -41.41 9.40 -3.39
CA ASP A 455 -41.54 10.76 -3.91
C ASP A 455 -41.98 10.76 -5.39
N PHE A 456 -41.37 9.90 -6.20
CA PHE A 456 -41.68 9.76 -7.62
C PHE A 456 -43.10 9.24 -7.85
N LYS A 457 -43.57 8.31 -7.00
CA LYS A 457 -44.96 7.82 -7.05
C LYS A 457 -45.98 8.91 -6.68
N GLN A 458 -45.62 9.83 -5.77
CA GLN A 458 -46.50 10.93 -5.36
C GLN A 458 -46.59 12.01 -6.45
N LYS A 459 -45.49 12.30 -7.15
CA LYS A 459 -45.40 13.32 -8.21
C LYS A 459 -44.86 12.71 -9.49
N MET A 460 -45.72 12.03 -10.23
CA MET A 460 -45.34 11.38 -11.48
C MET A 460 -45.12 12.42 -12.60
N PRO A 461 -43.89 12.60 -13.10
CA PRO A 461 -43.59 13.55 -14.17
C PRO A 461 -43.78 12.91 -15.55
N LYS A 462 -43.97 13.76 -16.57
CA LYS A 462 -43.94 13.32 -17.97
C LYS A 462 -42.50 13.29 -18.46
N VAL A 463 -41.83 12.14 -18.35
CA VAL A 463 -40.45 11.98 -18.80
C VAL A 463 -40.40 11.91 -20.32
N LYS A 464 -39.62 12.79 -20.94
CA LYS A 464 -39.43 12.87 -22.40
C LYS A 464 -38.23 12.07 -22.89
N SER A 465 -37.14 12.04 -22.12
CA SER A 465 -35.96 11.24 -22.44
C SER A 465 -35.14 10.95 -21.18
N LEU A 466 -34.47 9.81 -21.18
CA LEU A 466 -33.57 9.35 -20.13
C LEU A 466 -32.19 9.15 -20.73
N GLU A 467 -31.17 9.59 -20.00
CA GLU A 467 -29.76 9.38 -20.34
C GLU A 467 -29.44 9.77 -21.79
N GLN A 468 -30.01 10.90 -22.21
CA GLN A 468 -29.98 11.42 -23.57
C GLN A 468 -28.54 11.82 -23.93
N PRO A 469 -27.87 11.12 -24.85
CA PRO A 469 -26.56 11.54 -25.32
C PRO A 469 -26.68 12.77 -26.20
N PHE A 470 -25.68 13.64 -26.15
CA PHE A 470 -25.58 14.80 -27.02
C PHE A 470 -24.13 15.07 -27.44
N SER A 471 -23.98 15.78 -28.55
CA SER A 471 -22.69 16.23 -29.08
C SER A 471 -22.80 17.68 -29.51
N LEU A 472 -22.47 18.62 -28.62
CA LEU A 472 -22.52 20.05 -28.87
C LEU A 472 -21.33 20.50 -29.74
N PRO A 473 -21.54 21.04 -30.95
CA PRO A 473 -20.48 21.67 -31.72
C PRO A 473 -20.13 23.06 -31.14
N LEU A 474 -18.85 23.30 -30.88
CA LEU A 474 -18.32 24.60 -30.47
C LEU A 474 -17.09 24.93 -31.33
N GLY A 475 -17.31 25.68 -32.41
CA GLY A 475 -16.28 25.95 -33.43
C GLY A 475 -15.89 24.65 -34.16
N GLU A 476 -14.60 24.33 -34.17
CA GLU A 476 -14.07 23.08 -34.74
C GLU A 476 -14.13 21.87 -33.78
N TYR A 477 -14.51 22.10 -32.52
CA TYR A 477 -14.51 21.10 -31.46
C TYR A 477 -15.92 20.56 -31.18
N ARG A 478 -15.99 19.36 -30.62
CA ARG A 478 -17.25 18.75 -30.17
C ARG A 478 -17.19 18.41 -28.70
N PHE A 479 -18.24 18.77 -27.96
CA PHE A 479 -18.39 18.40 -26.57
C PHE A 479 -19.44 17.31 -26.42
N ALA A 480 -19.02 16.15 -25.91
CA ALA A 480 -19.91 15.02 -25.65
C ALA A 480 -20.34 14.99 -24.18
N GLY A 481 -21.60 14.61 -23.95
CA GLY A 481 -22.16 14.41 -22.63
C GLY A 481 -23.44 13.58 -22.69
N ARG A 482 -23.98 13.28 -21.51
CA ARG A 482 -25.23 12.55 -21.32
C ARG A 482 -26.06 13.30 -20.29
N ILE A 483 -27.33 13.56 -20.60
CA ILE A 483 -28.27 14.22 -19.69
C ILE A 483 -29.07 13.13 -18.99
N ASP A 484 -29.00 13.05 -17.66
CA ASP A 484 -29.63 11.96 -16.90
C ASP A 484 -31.14 11.84 -17.17
N ARG A 485 -31.88 12.96 -17.09
CA ARG A 485 -33.33 12.97 -17.33
C ARG A 485 -33.82 14.32 -17.87
N ILE A 486 -34.76 14.24 -18.81
CA ILE A 486 -35.46 15.39 -19.41
C ILE A 486 -36.97 15.16 -19.24
N ASP A 487 -37.65 16.10 -18.58
CA ASP A 487 -39.10 16.09 -18.38
C ASP A 487 -39.79 17.13 -19.25
N GLU A 488 -41.02 16.84 -19.67
CA GLU A 488 -41.88 17.74 -20.41
C GLU A 488 -42.75 18.59 -19.47
N VAL A 489 -42.79 19.90 -19.70
CA VAL A 489 -43.60 20.87 -18.96
C VAL A 489 -44.28 21.84 -19.92
N ASP A 490 -45.32 22.54 -19.45
CA ASP A 490 -46.07 23.48 -20.27
C ASP A 490 -45.16 24.56 -20.89
N GLY A 491 -44.97 24.46 -22.20
CA GLY A 491 -44.14 25.39 -22.97
C GLY A 491 -42.63 25.10 -22.98
N GLY A 492 -42.18 23.90 -22.59
CA GLY A 492 -40.78 23.48 -22.78
C GLY A 492 -40.38 22.19 -22.04
N VAL A 493 -39.12 22.13 -21.61
CA VAL A 493 -38.57 20.99 -20.88
C VAL A 493 -37.85 21.40 -19.59
N GLU A 494 -37.80 20.49 -18.62
CA GLU A 494 -36.96 20.60 -17.43
C GLU A 494 -35.83 19.56 -17.50
N ILE A 495 -34.61 19.97 -17.17
CA ILE A 495 -33.44 19.08 -17.15
C ILE A 495 -33.10 18.73 -15.70
N ILE A 496 -32.92 17.45 -15.43
CA ILE A 496 -32.61 16.92 -14.10
C ILE A 496 -31.28 16.16 -14.15
N ASP A 497 -30.40 16.44 -13.19
CA ASP A 497 -29.15 15.70 -12.93
C ASP A 497 -29.18 15.15 -11.51
N TYR A 498 -28.98 13.85 -11.37
CA TYR A 498 -29.05 13.15 -10.09
C TYR A 498 -27.72 13.27 -9.34
N LYS A 499 -27.79 13.56 -8.03
CA LYS A 499 -26.63 13.59 -7.14
C LYS A 499 -26.84 12.62 -5.98
N THR A 500 -25.90 11.71 -5.80
CA THR A 500 -25.93 10.67 -4.75
C THR A 500 -25.41 11.14 -3.39
N GLY A 501 -24.84 12.34 -3.26
CA GLY A 501 -24.34 12.89 -1.99
C GLY A 501 -25.14 14.10 -1.51
N LYS A 502 -24.88 14.58 -0.29
CA LYS A 502 -25.50 15.82 0.24
C LYS A 502 -25.01 17.10 -0.44
N PRO A 503 -25.86 18.15 -0.54
CA PRO A 503 -25.45 19.46 -1.02
C PRO A 503 -24.43 20.12 -0.09
N LYS A 504 -23.44 20.83 -0.65
CA LYS A 504 -22.43 21.60 0.10
C LYS A 504 -22.96 22.99 0.48
N GLY A 505 -24.04 23.03 1.25
CA GLY A 505 -24.69 24.25 1.76
C GLY A 505 -26.02 24.60 1.07
N ASP A 506 -26.65 25.69 1.53
CA ASP A 506 -28.02 26.06 1.12
C ASP A 506 -28.15 26.67 -0.27
N LYS A 507 -27.05 27.20 -0.83
CA LYS A 507 -27.01 27.78 -2.18
C LYS A 507 -26.10 26.96 -3.08
N LEU A 508 -26.57 26.65 -4.28
CA LEU A 508 -25.78 26.01 -5.35
C LEU A 508 -24.49 26.80 -5.61
N ALA A 509 -23.33 26.17 -5.45
CA ALA A 509 -22.06 26.82 -5.74
C ALA A 509 -21.95 27.15 -7.24
N THR A 510 -21.26 28.24 -7.57
CA THR A 510 -21.13 28.72 -8.97
C THR A 510 -20.50 27.68 -9.91
N HIS A 511 -19.66 26.78 -9.38
CA HIS A 511 -19.06 25.69 -10.14
C HIS A 511 -20.04 24.55 -10.42
N ASP A 512 -20.95 24.26 -9.47
CA ASP A 512 -21.95 23.21 -9.63
C ASP A 512 -22.95 23.59 -10.72
N LYS A 513 -23.38 24.86 -10.76
CA LYS A 513 -24.32 25.35 -11.79
C LYS A 513 -23.84 25.20 -13.25
N ARG A 514 -22.53 25.08 -13.49
CA ARG A 514 -21.98 25.06 -14.87
C ARG A 514 -22.30 23.76 -15.62
N GLN A 515 -22.47 22.64 -14.93
CA GLN A 515 -22.77 21.36 -15.60
C GLN A 515 -24.19 21.38 -16.16
N LEU A 516 -25.18 21.77 -15.34
CA LEU A 516 -26.56 21.95 -15.81
C LEU A 516 -26.70 23.08 -16.84
N LEU A 517 -25.93 24.16 -16.72
CA LEU A 517 -25.88 25.21 -17.76
C LEU A 517 -25.35 24.67 -19.09
N PHE A 518 -24.35 23.79 -19.06
CA PHE A 518 -23.85 23.09 -20.24
C PHE A 518 -24.92 22.16 -20.85
N TYR A 519 -25.70 21.47 -20.02
CA TYR A 519 -26.84 20.67 -20.50
C TYR A 519 -27.95 21.53 -21.09
N GLN A 520 -28.20 22.73 -20.53
CA GLN A 520 -29.14 23.69 -21.10
C GLN A 520 -28.76 24.06 -22.53
N ILE A 521 -27.51 24.46 -22.74
CA ILE A 521 -26.98 24.83 -24.07
C ILE A 521 -27.15 23.66 -25.05
N ALA A 522 -26.81 22.44 -24.63
CA ALA A 522 -26.95 21.26 -25.47
C ALA A 522 -28.41 20.96 -25.82
N ALA A 523 -29.33 21.08 -24.87
CA ALA A 523 -30.75 20.84 -25.12
C ALA A 523 -31.35 21.87 -26.09
N GLU A 524 -31.00 23.14 -25.94
CA GLU A 524 -31.53 24.22 -26.80
C GLU A 524 -30.94 24.19 -28.21
N GLU A 525 -29.62 23.98 -28.35
CA GLU A 525 -28.94 24.07 -29.66
C GLU A 525 -28.86 22.76 -30.44
N VAL A 526 -28.76 21.62 -29.75
CA VAL A 526 -28.58 20.31 -30.40
C VAL A 526 -29.89 19.56 -30.45
N LEU A 527 -30.68 19.58 -29.36
CA LEU A 527 -31.94 18.86 -29.28
C LEU A 527 -33.15 19.70 -29.71
N GLY A 528 -32.99 21.02 -29.86
CA GLY A 528 -34.07 21.94 -30.24
C GLY A 528 -35.17 22.06 -29.17
N LEU A 529 -34.83 21.81 -27.90
CA LEU A 529 -35.78 21.79 -26.79
C LEU A 529 -35.66 23.09 -25.96
N PRO A 530 -36.73 23.90 -25.82
CA PRO A 530 -36.68 25.10 -25.00
C PRO A 530 -36.69 24.72 -23.52
N VAL A 531 -35.63 25.07 -22.79
CA VAL A 531 -35.46 24.70 -21.38
C VAL A 531 -36.09 25.76 -20.47
N LYS A 532 -36.96 25.34 -19.55
CA LYS A 532 -37.63 26.23 -18.60
C LYS A 532 -37.02 26.17 -17.20
N LYS A 533 -36.53 25.02 -16.78
CA LYS A 533 -35.86 24.85 -15.47
C LYS A 533 -34.73 23.83 -15.55
N LEU A 534 -33.71 24.07 -14.73
CA LEU A 534 -32.61 23.15 -14.47
C LEU A 534 -32.68 22.72 -13.01
N LYS A 535 -32.61 21.42 -12.73
CA LYS A 535 -32.72 20.86 -11.39
C LYS A 535 -31.56 19.93 -11.08
N TYR A 536 -30.96 20.14 -9.90
CA TYR A 536 -30.24 19.06 -9.24
C TYR A 536 -31.19 18.32 -8.31
N TYR A 537 -31.21 16.99 -8.41
CA TYR A 537 -31.96 16.13 -7.52
C TYR A 537 -30.96 15.40 -6.59
N TYR A 538 -30.87 15.85 -5.35
CA TYR A 538 -30.02 15.28 -4.31
C TYR A 538 -30.77 14.16 -3.59
N LEU A 539 -30.38 12.92 -3.85
CA LEU A 539 -31.04 11.74 -3.30
C LEU A 539 -30.91 11.63 -1.77
N GLU A 540 -29.83 12.16 -1.19
CA GLU A 540 -29.57 12.12 0.26
C GLU A 540 -30.20 13.29 1.06
N ASP A 541 -30.81 14.29 0.42
CA ASP A 541 -31.44 15.44 1.10
C ASP A 541 -32.95 15.26 1.22
N GLU A 542 -33.40 14.66 2.33
CA GLU A 542 -34.82 14.40 2.61
C GLU A 542 -35.67 15.66 2.76
N LYS A 543 -35.06 16.81 3.08
CA LYS A 543 -35.82 18.05 3.37
C LYS A 543 -35.99 18.92 2.14
N ASN A 544 -34.99 18.97 1.28
CA ASN A 544 -35.04 19.76 0.04
C ASN A 544 -34.21 19.11 -1.08
N PRO A 545 -34.70 18.00 -1.67
CA PRO A 545 -33.96 17.23 -2.67
C PRO A 545 -33.74 18.02 -3.96
N GLU A 546 -34.60 18.99 -4.27
CA GLU A 546 -34.56 19.73 -5.54
C GLU A 546 -33.92 21.12 -5.38
N ARG A 547 -32.92 21.41 -6.20
CA ARG A 547 -32.35 22.77 -6.32
C ARG A 547 -32.49 23.25 -7.75
N GLU A 548 -33.33 24.27 -7.93
CA GLU A 548 -33.71 24.78 -9.24
C GLU A 548 -32.98 26.08 -9.61
N PHE A 549 -32.65 26.23 -10.89
CA PHE A 549 -32.28 27.52 -11.49
C PHE A 549 -32.50 27.52 -13.01
N ILE A 550 -32.33 28.67 -13.66
CA ILE A 550 -32.24 28.79 -15.12
C ILE A 550 -31.02 29.64 -15.48
N GLY A 551 -30.32 29.27 -16.54
CA GLY A 551 -29.22 30.07 -17.08
C GLY A 551 -29.74 31.21 -17.95
N ASP A 552 -29.17 32.40 -17.80
CA ASP A 552 -29.37 33.51 -18.73
C ASP A 552 -28.44 33.39 -19.95
N GLU A 553 -28.78 34.07 -21.05
CA GLU A 553 -27.97 34.07 -22.28
C GLU A 553 -26.51 34.49 -22.01
N LYS A 554 -26.31 35.47 -21.14
CA LYS A 554 -24.97 35.95 -20.76
C LYS A 554 -24.14 34.85 -20.08
N ALA A 555 -24.73 34.03 -19.19
CA ALA A 555 -24.00 32.92 -18.59
C ALA A 555 -23.67 31.83 -19.61
N LYS A 556 -24.60 31.53 -20.53
CA LYS A 556 -24.37 30.55 -21.60
C LYS A 556 -23.19 30.96 -22.49
N ASP A 557 -23.18 32.20 -22.97
CA ASP A 557 -22.10 32.74 -23.80
C ASP A 557 -20.76 32.75 -23.06
N LYS A 558 -20.77 33.18 -21.79
CA LYS A 558 -19.57 33.18 -20.95
C LYS A 558 -19.00 31.77 -20.76
N LEU A 559 -19.85 30.75 -20.61
CA LEU A 559 -19.41 29.37 -20.47
C LEU A 559 -18.76 28.86 -21.76
N LYS A 560 -19.38 29.11 -22.93
CA LYS A 560 -18.81 28.74 -24.24
C LYS A 560 -17.47 29.39 -24.49
N GLN A 561 -17.37 30.70 -24.26
CA GLN A 561 -16.11 31.44 -24.39
C GLN A 561 -15.03 30.86 -23.48
N LYS A 562 -15.40 30.50 -22.26
CA LYS A 562 -14.47 29.88 -21.31
C LYS A 562 -13.98 28.51 -21.76
N PHE A 563 -14.85 27.67 -22.33
CA PHE A 563 -14.44 26.38 -22.89
C PHE A 563 -13.50 26.54 -24.07
N LEU A 564 -13.77 27.48 -24.99
CA LEU A 564 -12.87 27.79 -26.10
C LEU A 564 -11.52 28.30 -25.61
N GLN A 565 -11.51 29.17 -24.58
CA GLN A 565 -10.28 29.65 -23.95
C GLN A 565 -9.48 28.50 -23.32
N ASN A 566 -10.14 27.64 -22.54
CA ASN A 566 -9.49 26.47 -21.93
C ASN A 566 -8.88 25.55 -22.99
N ILE A 567 -9.59 25.27 -24.09
CA ILE A 567 -9.06 24.46 -25.21
C ILE A 567 -7.84 25.15 -25.83
N SER A 568 -7.90 26.46 -26.06
CA SER A 568 -6.77 27.22 -26.58
C SER A 568 -5.55 27.13 -25.66
N ASP A 569 -5.75 27.19 -24.34
CA ASP A 569 -4.66 27.10 -23.38
C ASP A 569 -4.09 25.66 -23.31
N ILE A 570 -4.94 24.63 -23.41
CA ILE A 570 -4.50 23.22 -23.54
C ILE A 570 -3.66 23.03 -24.80
N LYS A 571 -4.07 23.62 -25.94
CA LYS A 571 -3.34 23.55 -27.21
C LYS A 571 -1.97 24.23 -27.12
N ASN A 572 -1.90 25.32 -26.35
CA ASN A 572 -0.65 26.03 -26.05
C ASN A 572 0.14 25.40 -24.89
N GLN A 573 -0.21 24.18 -24.47
CA GLN A 573 0.44 23.42 -23.42
C GLN A 573 0.56 24.15 -22.07
N LYS A 574 -0.39 25.05 -21.76
CA LYS A 574 -0.43 25.76 -20.48
C LYS A 574 -1.03 24.86 -19.41
N PHE A 575 -0.17 24.23 -18.63
CA PHE A 575 -0.59 23.34 -17.53
C PHE A 575 -0.16 23.88 -16.17
N ASP A 576 -0.28 25.19 -15.96
CA ASP A 576 0.14 25.82 -14.71
C ASP A 576 -0.62 25.23 -13.51
N PRO A 577 0.09 24.79 -12.45
CA PRO A 577 -0.53 24.20 -11.28
C PRO A 577 -1.37 25.24 -10.51
N LYS A 578 -2.53 24.82 -10.01
CA LYS A 578 -3.37 25.63 -9.11
C LYS A 578 -3.48 24.95 -7.74
N PRO A 579 -2.45 25.07 -6.89
CA PRO A 579 -2.47 24.43 -5.60
C PRO A 579 -3.53 25.05 -4.68
N SER A 580 -4.25 24.19 -3.96
CA SER A 580 -5.23 24.58 -2.96
C SER A 580 -5.29 23.47 -1.92
N GLN A 581 -5.23 23.80 -0.63
CA GLN A 581 -5.27 22.80 0.45
C GLN A 581 -6.49 21.89 0.34
N MET A 582 -7.65 22.44 -0.04
CA MET A 582 -8.87 21.66 -0.24
C MET A 582 -8.80 20.72 -1.45
N ILE A 583 -8.15 21.12 -2.55
CA ILE A 583 -8.11 20.30 -3.78
C ILE A 583 -6.96 19.29 -3.70
N CYS A 584 -5.79 19.71 -3.26
CA CYS A 584 -4.57 18.90 -3.21
C CYS A 584 -4.69 17.74 -2.22
N LYS A 585 -5.36 17.93 -1.07
CA LYS A 585 -5.57 16.88 -0.08
C LYS A 585 -6.31 15.66 -0.63
N PHE A 586 -7.29 15.89 -1.51
CA PHE A 586 -8.11 14.86 -2.16
C PHE A 586 -7.74 14.62 -3.63
N CYS A 587 -6.57 15.09 -4.07
CA CYS A 587 -6.11 14.89 -5.44
C CYS A 587 -5.50 13.49 -5.60
N ASP A 588 -5.92 12.78 -6.64
CA ASP A 588 -5.44 11.43 -6.98
C ASP A 588 -3.93 11.38 -7.26
N TYR A 589 -3.34 12.51 -7.64
CA TYR A 589 -1.92 12.65 -7.97
C TYR A 589 -1.10 13.34 -6.89
N LYS A 590 -1.62 13.47 -5.66
CA LYS A 590 -0.94 14.20 -4.59
C LYS A 590 0.47 13.66 -4.33
N ASP A 591 0.69 12.35 -4.39
CA ASP A 591 1.98 11.78 -3.97
C ASP A 591 3.11 12.04 -4.98
N ILE A 592 2.76 12.30 -6.25
CA ILE A 592 3.71 12.59 -7.34
C ILE A 592 3.74 14.07 -7.75
N CYS A 593 2.80 14.88 -7.28
CA CYS A 593 2.71 16.30 -7.62
C CYS A 593 3.68 17.13 -6.77
N GLU A 594 4.72 17.68 -7.39
CA GLU A 594 5.69 18.58 -6.75
C GLU A 594 5.09 19.91 -6.28
N HIS A 595 3.95 20.31 -6.86
CA HIS A 595 3.28 21.58 -6.55
C HIS A 595 2.18 21.45 -5.50
N ARG A 596 2.03 20.30 -4.83
CA ARG A 596 0.93 20.08 -3.87
C ARG A 596 1.05 20.97 -2.62
N VAL A 597 -0.11 21.30 -2.05
CA VAL A 597 -0.22 21.94 -0.72
C VAL A 597 -1.05 21.02 0.17
N LEU A 598 -0.47 20.55 1.27
CA LEU A 598 -1.09 19.58 2.21
C LEU A 598 -1.80 20.28 3.37
#